data_AF-A0A965FRL5-F1
#
_entry.id   AF-A0A965FRL5-F1
#
_cell.length_a   1.000
_cell.length_b   1.000
_cell.length_c   1.000
_cell.angle_alpha   90.00
_cell.angle_beta   90.00
_cell.angle_gamma   90.00
#
_symmetry.space_group_name_H-M   'P 1'
#
loop_
_entity.id
_entity.type
_entity.pdbx_description
1 polymer ?
#
loop_
_entity_poly.entity_id
_entity_poly.type
_entity_poly.pdbx_seq_one_letter_code
_entity_poly.pdbx_strand_id
1 'polypeptide(L)'
;MHECKRKLLDTLGCAIGAFDAEPARIARAVAGHYSSDRPARIFGTLKKTTAEHAAFANGTMLRYADYNDAYFNKNSGHPSDTFAGVLALGEAVHADG
;
A
#
# COMPACT_ATOMS: atom_id res chain seq x y z
N MET A 1 -16.77 11.19 -2.11
CA MET A 1 -16.78 9.81 -2.63
C MET A 1 -15.98 9.65 -3.93
N HIS A 2 -16.27 10.39 -5.00
CA HIS A 2 -15.59 10.20 -6.29
C HIS A 2 -14.08 10.46 -6.29
N GLU A 3 -13.59 11.42 -5.50
CA GLU A 3 -12.15 11.71 -5.42
C GLU A 3 -11.36 10.59 -4.75
N CYS A 4 -11.84 10.06 -3.61
CA CYS A 4 -11.18 8.96 -2.92
C CYS A 4 -10.98 7.74 -3.84
N LYS A 5 -12.03 7.37 -4.60
CA LYS A 5 -11.95 6.26 -5.57
C LYS A 5 -10.95 6.52 -6.69
N ARG A 6 -10.88 7.74 -7.23
CA ARG A 6 -9.89 8.11 -8.24
C ARG A 6 -8.47 8.03 -7.70
N LYS A 7 -8.25 8.56 -6.49
CA LYS A 7 -6.96 8.54 -5.82
C LYS A 7 -6.52 7.12 -5.51
N LEU A 8 -7.44 6.26 -5.07
CA LEU A 8 -7.15 4.84 -4.88
C LEU A 8 -6.67 4.18 -6.18
N LEU A 9 -7.39 4.38 -7.30
CA LEU A 9 -7.01 3.82 -8.60
C LEU A 9 -5.64 4.32 -9.09
N ASP A 10 -5.39 5.62 -8.97
CA ASP A 10 -4.11 6.26 -9.31
C ASP A 10 -2.94 5.68 -8.50
N THR A 11 -3.14 5.53 -7.20
CA THR A 11 -2.14 4.98 -6.27
C THR A 11 -1.86 3.50 -6.57
N LEU A 12 -2.90 2.71 -6.87
CA LEU A 12 -2.73 1.32 -7.29
C LEU A 12 -1.97 1.21 -8.62
N GLY A 13 -2.18 2.14 -9.55
CA GLY A 13 -1.39 2.25 -10.78
C GLY A 13 0.11 2.44 -10.50
N CYS A 14 0.45 3.31 -9.56
CA CYS A 14 1.84 3.50 -9.10
C CYS A 14 2.43 2.22 -8.52
N ALA A 15 1.69 1.51 -7.66
CA ALA A 15 2.16 0.25 -7.08
C ALA A 15 2.39 -0.85 -8.12
N ILE A 16 1.54 -0.94 -9.16
CA ILE A 16 1.74 -1.89 -10.26
C ILE A 16 3.03 -1.56 -11.01
N GLY A 17 3.25 -0.29 -11.37
CA GLY A 17 4.49 0.14 -12.02
C GLY A 17 5.75 -0.07 -11.17
N ALA A 18 5.61 -0.02 -9.85
CA ALA A 18 6.69 -0.22 -8.89
C ALA A 18 6.94 -1.68 -8.50
N PHE A 19 6.15 -2.64 -9.00
CA PHE A 19 6.19 -4.02 -8.49
C PHE A 19 7.60 -4.64 -8.58
N ASP A 20 8.32 -4.44 -9.68
CA ASP A 20 9.67 -5.02 -9.86
C ASP A 20 10.81 -4.11 -9.38
N ALA A 21 10.48 -2.94 -8.82
CA ALA A 21 11.48 -2.03 -8.26
C ALA A 21 12.28 -2.71 -7.13
N GLU A 22 13.57 -2.42 -7.05
CA GLU A 22 14.45 -3.00 -6.03
C GLU A 22 13.94 -2.75 -4.59
N PRO A 23 13.55 -1.52 -4.19
CA PRO A 23 13.01 -1.29 -2.85
C PRO A 23 11.73 -2.07 -2.59
N ALA A 24 10.85 -2.18 -3.59
CA ALA A 24 9.62 -2.96 -3.49
C ALA A 24 9.91 -4.44 -3.28
N ARG A 25 10.86 -5.02 -4.02
CA ARG A 25 11.29 -6.41 -3.85
C ARG A 25 11.86 -6.67 -2.46
N ILE A 26 12.72 -5.77 -1.96
CA ILE A 26 13.30 -5.87 -0.61
C ILE A 26 12.18 -5.79 0.44
N ALA A 27 11.28 -4.82 0.33
CA ALA A 27 10.18 -4.67 1.29
C ALA A 27 9.25 -5.88 1.31
N ARG A 28 8.92 -6.46 0.13
CA ARG A 28 8.15 -7.72 0.05
C ARG A 28 8.88 -8.91 0.65
N ALA A 29 10.21 -8.98 0.49
CA ALA A 29 11.02 -10.04 1.09
C ALA A 29 10.99 -9.94 2.62
N VAL A 30 11.24 -8.75 3.17
CA VAL A 30 11.17 -8.49 4.62
C VAL A 30 9.79 -8.82 5.18
N ALA A 31 8.74 -8.32 4.53
CA ALA A 31 7.36 -8.56 4.97
C ALA A 31 6.96 -10.05 4.93
N GLY A 32 7.58 -10.84 4.05
CA GLY A 32 7.30 -12.28 3.90
C GLY A 32 7.75 -13.15 5.07
N HIS A 33 8.48 -12.60 6.06
CA HIS A 33 8.95 -13.34 7.23
C HIS A 33 7.93 -13.40 8.38
N TYR A 34 6.82 -12.67 8.28
CA TYR A 34 5.84 -12.52 9.36
C TYR A 34 4.50 -13.17 9.00
N SER A 35 3.77 -13.60 10.03
CA SER A 35 2.44 -14.23 9.90
C SER A 35 1.51 -13.74 11.00
N SER A 36 0.20 -13.80 10.76
CA SER A 36 -0.85 -13.35 11.69
C SER A 36 -2.09 -14.22 11.53
N ASP A 37 -2.86 -14.39 12.61
CA ASP A 37 -4.21 -14.98 12.57
C ASP A 37 -5.22 -14.08 11.84
N ARG A 38 -4.88 -12.79 11.68
CA ARG A 38 -5.61 -11.80 10.88
C ARG A 38 -4.68 -11.18 9.86
N PRO A 39 -4.36 -11.89 8.77
CA PRO A 39 -3.30 -11.48 7.86
C PRO A 39 -3.83 -10.64 6.69
N ALA A 40 -2.98 -9.76 6.18
CA ALA A 40 -3.25 -8.89 5.04
C ALA A 40 -2.34 -9.23 3.84
N ARG A 41 -2.81 -8.90 2.63
CA ARG A 41 -2.19 -9.22 1.35
C ARG A 41 -1.01 -8.30 1.03
N ILE A 42 0.08 -8.90 0.55
CA ILE A 42 1.11 -8.16 -0.19
C ILE A 42 0.65 -8.04 -1.65
N PHE A 43 0.45 -6.83 -2.13
CA PHE A 43 -0.09 -6.56 -3.48
C PHE A 43 0.75 -7.23 -4.57
N GLY A 44 0.06 -7.70 -5.61
CA GLY A 44 0.68 -8.42 -6.74
C GLY A 44 1.20 -9.82 -6.40
N THR A 45 0.90 -10.36 -5.20
CA THR A 45 1.33 -11.71 -4.81
C THR A 45 0.22 -12.50 -4.12
N LEU A 46 0.40 -13.82 -3.97
CA LEU A 46 -0.46 -14.66 -3.13
C LEU A 46 -0.03 -14.69 -1.66
N LYS A 47 1.06 -14.01 -1.28
CA LYS A 47 1.54 -14.00 0.10
C LYS A 47 0.66 -13.10 0.98
N LYS A 48 0.47 -13.53 2.21
CA LYS A 48 -0.08 -12.70 3.28
C LYS A 48 0.91 -12.59 4.43
N THR A 49 0.80 -11.53 5.20
CA THR A 49 1.64 -11.21 6.36
C THR A 49 0.81 -10.44 7.40
N THR A 50 1.43 -9.94 8.46
CA THR A 50 0.76 -9.06 9.43
C THR A 50 0.32 -7.76 8.76
N ALA A 51 -0.68 -7.07 9.32
CA ALA A 51 -1.25 -5.86 8.70
C ALA A 51 -0.20 -4.75 8.53
N GLU A 52 0.66 -4.56 9.53
CA GLU A 52 1.74 -3.56 9.50
C GLU A 52 2.82 -3.88 8.46
N HIS A 53 3.17 -5.16 8.28
CA HIS A 53 4.16 -5.55 7.26
C HIS A 53 3.58 -5.51 5.84
N ALA A 54 2.29 -5.81 5.68
CA ALA A 54 1.59 -5.62 4.40
C ALA A 54 1.53 -4.12 4.05
N ALA A 55 1.18 -3.26 5.02
CA ALA A 55 1.19 -1.81 4.84
C ALA A 55 2.58 -1.29 4.47
N PHE A 56 3.64 -1.76 5.13
CA PHE A 56 5.01 -1.40 4.78
C PHE A 56 5.38 -1.80 3.35
N ALA A 57 5.16 -3.06 2.96
CA ALA A 57 5.51 -3.54 1.63
C ALA A 57 4.68 -2.87 0.52
N ASN A 58 3.37 -2.71 0.76
CA ASN A 58 2.46 -2.07 -0.19
C ASN A 58 2.77 -0.57 -0.31
N GLY A 59 2.93 0.13 0.81
CA GLY A 59 3.26 1.56 0.84
C GLY A 59 4.57 1.88 0.12
N THR A 60 5.59 1.02 0.27
CA THR A 60 6.83 1.12 -0.51
C THR A 60 6.56 1.14 -2.01
N MET A 61 5.66 0.28 -2.50
CA MET A 61 5.27 0.25 -3.92
C MET A 61 4.43 1.47 -4.32
N LEU A 62 3.43 1.84 -3.51
CA LEU A 62 2.54 2.97 -3.80
C LEU A 62 3.33 4.26 -4.01
N ARG A 63 4.37 4.48 -3.19
CA ARG A 63 5.14 5.73 -3.17
C ARG A 63 6.39 5.72 -4.06
N TYR A 64 6.83 4.56 -4.55
CA TYR A 64 8.10 4.41 -5.25
C TYR A 64 8.26 5.34 -6.46
N ALA A 65 7.24 5.43 -7.31
CA ALA A 65 7.30 6.22 -8.53
C ALA A 65 7.12 7.73 -8.30
N ASP A 66 6.70 8.14 -7.10
CA ASP A 66 6.38 9.54 -6.76
C ASP A 66 5.38 10.20 -7.73
N TYR A 67 4.48 9.40 -8.29
CA TYR A 67 3.43 9.86 -9.20
C TYR A 67 2.05 9.84 -8.57
N ASN A 68 1.93 9.34 -7.34
CA ASN A 68 0.72 9.43 -6.57
C ASN A 68 0.50 10.86 -6.05
N ASP A 69 -0.74 11.15 -5.67
CA ASP A 69 -1.21 12.51 -5.42
C ASP A 69 -0.30 13.41 -4.60
N ALA A 70 -0.15 14.67 -5.02
CA ALA A 70 0.55 15.67 -4.25
C ALA A 70 -0.45 16.73 -3.77
N TYR A 71 -0.43 17.00 -2.46
CA TYR A 71 -1.23 18.03 -1.84
C TYR A 71 -0.32 19.14 -1.34
N PHE A 72 -0.47 20.35 -1.88
CA PHE A 72 0.36 21.50 -1.56
C PHE A 72 -0.49 22.55 -0.81
N ASN A 73 -0.44 22.54 0.52
CA ASN A 73 -1.05 23.57 1.37
C ASN A 73 -0.10 23.96 2.53
N LYS A 74 -0.59 24.14 3.78
CA LYS A 74 0.24 24.34 4.98
C LYS A 74 1.26 23.21 5.22
N ASN A 75 0.97 21.97 4.81
CA ASN A 75 1.90 20.84 4.86
C ASN A 75 1.87 20.14 3.50
N SER A 76 2.98 20.13 2.77
CA SER A 76 3.10 19.35 1.53
C SER A 76 3.23 17.87 1.84
N GLY A 77 2.52 17.02 1.10
CA GLY A 77 2.64 15.57 1.22
C GLY A 77 1.77 14.81 0.24
N HIS A 78 1.75 13.49 0.40
CA HIS A 78 0.99 12.55 -0.43
C HIS A 78 -0.08 11.83 0.43
N PRO A 79 -1.29 12.38 0.53
CA PRO A 79 -2.35 11.80 1.36
C PRO A 79 -2.67 10.34 1.02
N SER A 80 -2.51 9.93 -0.24
CA SER A 80 -2.77 8.56 -0.68
C SER A 80 -1.82 7.51 -0.07
N ASP A 81 -0.69 7.91 0.50
CA ASP A 81 0.20 6.98 1.22
C ASP A 81 -0.53 6.27 2.37
N THR A 82 -1.57 6.90 2.92
CA THR A 82 -2.43 6.32 3.96
C THR A 82 -3.20 5.09 3.49
N PHE A 83 -3.43 4.90 2.19
CA PHE A 83 -4.13 3.74 1.66
C PHE A 83 -3.43 2.43 2.01
N ALA A 84 -2.10 2.41 2.11
CA ALA A 84 -1.37 1.20 2.49
C ALA A 84 -1.82 0.67 3.85
N GLY A 85 -1.93 1.56 4.84
CA GLY A 85 -2.36 1.21 6.20
C GLY A 85 -3.84 0.86 6.25
N VAL A 86 -4.69 1.70 5.64
CA VAL A 86 -6.16 1.51 5.68
C VAL A 86 -6.56 0.21 4.98
N LEU A 87 -5.99 -0.10 3.82
CA LEU A 87 -6.32 -1.33 3.10
C LEU A 87 -5.79 -2.57 3.80
N ALA A 88 -4.58 -2.53 4.37
CA ALA A 88 -4.03 -3.66 5.09
C ALA A 88 -4.83 -3.97 6.36
N LEU A 89 -5.15 -2.95 7.16
CA LEU A 89 -5.99 -3.13 8.34
C LEU A 89 -7.41 -3.53 7.97
N GLY A 90 -7.98 -2.91 6.92
CA GLY A 90 -9.30 -3.23 6.39
C GLY A 90 -9.44 -4.71 6.00
N GLU A 91 -8.45 -5.28 5.32
CA GLU A 91 -8.44 -6.73 5.04
C GLU A 91 -8.34 -7.55 6.33
N ALA A 92 -7.46 -7.17 7.25
CA ALA A 92 -7.24 -7.90 8.50
C ALA A 92 -8.48 -7.93 9.42
N VAL A 93 -9.34 -6.90 9.36
CA VAL A 93 -10.57 -6.81 10.16
C VAL A 93 -11.85 -7.10 9.36
N HIS A 94 -11.72 -7.48 8.08
CA HIS A 94 -12.86 -7.71 7.18
C HIS A 94 -13.80 -6.50 7.05
N ALA A 95 -13.25 -5.30 6.89
CA ALA A 95 -14.01 -4.08 6.67
C ALA A 95 -14.60 -4.00 5.24
N ASP A 96 -15.67 -3.21 5.09
CA ASP A 96 -16.25 -2.81 3.81
C ASP A 96 -15.71 -1.44 3.34
N GLY A 97 -16.15 -0.96 2.16
CA GLY A 97 -15.64 0.26 1.52
C GLY A 97 -16.67 1.06 0.74
#